data_AF-A0A0R3S4Q2-F1
#
_entry.id   AF-A0A0R3S4Q2-F1
#
_cell.length_a   1.000
_cell.length_b   1.000
_cell.length_c   1.000
_cell.angle_alpha   90.00
_cell.angle_beta   90.00
_cell.angle_gamma   90.00
#
_symmetry.space_group_name_H-M   'P 1'
#
loop_
_entity.id
_entity.type
_entity.pdbx_description
1 polymer ?
#
loop_
_entity_poly.entity_id
_entity_poly.type
_entity_poly.pdbx_seq_one_letter_code
_entity_poly.pdbx_strand_id
1 'polypeptide(L)'
;MISVTLFARIAVIVTLTANINALVCYENDESGKIYEISNESWDYCVFIPDSDEARVFGVGPEADWTKVYDDAFGKSDKIYQVLSVCLLEKYDFGQLYPKSILNLSGSVEFIFRCICSYDRCNSATTFSSYLKAIKLDNASSSAED
;
A
#
# COMPACT_ATOMS: atom_id res chain seq x y z
N MET A 1 -22.92 32.87 -55.42
CA MET A 1 -21.62 32.61 -54.76
C MET A 1 -21.85 32.71 -53.27
N ILE A 2 -21.65 31.60 -52.55
CA ILE A 2 -22.15 31.37 -51.19
C ILE A 2 -21.15 31.95 -50.18
N SER A 3 -21.70 32.74 -49.25
CA SER A 3 -21.01 33.37 -48.11
C SER A 3 -20.54 32.30 -47.12
N VAL A 4 -19.27 32.36 -46.73
CA VAL A 4 -18.67 31.50 -45.71
C VAL A 4 -18.79 32.21 -44.37
N THR A 5 -19.88 31.99 -43.64
CA THR A 5 -19.99 32.35 -42.23
C THR A 5 -19.41 31.22 -41.38
N LEU A 6 -18.19 31.45 -40.92
CA LEU A 6 -17.42 30.59 -40.01
C LEU A 6 -18.06 30.61 -38.61
N PHE A 7 -18.93 29.65 -38.31
CA PHE A 7 -19.38 29.39 -36.94
C PHE A 7 -18.29 28.59 -36.20
N ALA A 8 -17.41 29.29 -35.50
CA ALA A 8 -16.51 28.67 -34.52
C ALA A 8 -17.33 28.12 -33.35
N ARG A 9 -17.64 26.82 -33.38
CA ARG A 9 -18.14 26.09 -32.21
C ARG A 9 -16.96 25.82 -31.29
N ILE A 10 -16.79 26.68 -30.29
CA ILE A 10 -15.85 26.46 -29.19
C ILE A 10 -16.43 25.33 -28.34
N ALA A 11 -15.90 24.11 -28.52
CA ALA A 11 -16.15 23.00 -27.62
C ALA A 11 -15.35 23.24 -26.34
N VAL A 12 -16.03 23.65 -25.27
CA VAL A 12 -15.45 23.73 -23.93
C VAL A 12 -15.35 22.29 -23.41
N ILE A 13 -14.16 21.70 -23.50
CA ILE A 13 -13.83 20.44 -22.85
C ILE A 13 -13.61 20.76 -21.37
N VAL A 14 -14.65 20.56 -20.55
CA VAL A 14 -14.52 20.55 -19.09
C VAL A 14 -13.87 19.21 -18.74
N THR A 15 -12.55 19.21 -18.57
CA THR A 15 -11.85 18.09 -17.92
C THR A 15 -12.28 18.05 -16.46
N LEU A 16 -13.19 17.13 -16.11
CA LEU A 16 -13.39 16.74 -14.72
C LEU A 16 -12.10 16.09 -14.23
N THR A 17 -11.27 16.85 -13.52
CA THR A 17 -10.21 16.28 -12.69
C THR A 17 -10.92 15.63 -11.49
N ALA A 18 -11.13 14.32 -11.54
CA ALA A 18 -11.49 13.59 -10.34
C ALA A 18 -10.36 13.83 -9.33
N ASN A 19 -10.67 14.44 -8.18
CA ASN A 19 -9.74 14.47 -7.06
C ASN A 19 -9.65 13.03 -6.53
N ILE A 20 -8.73 12.25 -7.08
CA ILE A 20 -8.35 10.97 -6.51
C ILE A 20 -7.54 11.37 -5.27
N ASN A 21 -8.17 11.31 -4.09
CA ASN A 21 -7.42 11.48 -2.85
C ASN A 21 -6.42 10.33 -2.79
N ALA A 22 -5.13 10.67 -2.88
CA ALA A 22 -4.06 9.69 -2.73
C ALA A 22 -4.09 9.10 -1.32
N LEU A 23 -3.85 7.79 -1.22
CA LEU A 23 -3.74 7.08 0.05
C LEU A 23 -2.65 7.72 0.92
N VAL A 24 -2.97 7.96 2.19
CA VAL A 24 -2.04 8.52 3.16
C VAL A 24 -1.42 7.39 3.99
N CYS A 25 -0.10 7.27 3.97
CA CYS A 25 0.64 6.27 4.75
C CYS A 25 1.67 6.93 5.66
N TYR A 26 2.17 6.18 6.63
CA TYR A 26 3.39 6.53 7.35
C TYR A 26 4.61 5.89 6.69
N GLU A 27 5.73 6.64 6.68
CA GLU A 27 7.04 6.18 6.18
C GLU A 27 8.15 6.55 7.17
N ASN A 28 9.05 5.60 7.47
CA ASN A 28 10.27 5.87 8.25
C ASN A 28 11.42 6.26 7.31
N ASP A 29 12.16 7.32 7.67
CA ASP A 29 13.45 7.61 7.03
C ASP A 29 14.58 6.70 7.56
N GLU A 30 15.78 6.85 7.00
CA GLU A 30 16.98 6.09 7.41
C GLU A 30 17.35 6.28 8.90
N SER A 31 16.85 7.34 9.55
CA SER A 31 17.07 7.60 10.98
C SER A 31 15.97 7.02 11.88
N GLY A 32 14.98 6.34 11.31
CA GLY A 32 13.82 5.79 12.02
C GLY A 32 12.69 6.80 12.24
N LYS A 33 12.85 8.06 11.79
CA LYS A 33 11.84 9.09 12.00
C LYS A 33 10.67 8.90 11.04
N ILE A 34 9.46 8.93 11.59
CA ILE A 34 8.21 8.66 10.87
C ILE A 34 7.58 9.96 10.36
N TYR A 35 7.13 9.94 9.11
CA TYR A 35 6.40 11.03 8.46
C TYR A 35 5.11 10.52 7.83
N GLU A 36 4.11 11.40 7.76
CA GLU A 36 2.91 11.16 6.97
C GLU A 36 3.18 11.58 5.52
N ILE A 37 3.00 10.65 4.58
CA ILE A 37 3.26 10.84 3.16
C ILE A 37 2.06 10.33 2.36
N SER A 38 1.78 10.97 1.22
CA SER A 38 0.81 10.48 0.24
C SER A 38 1.41 10.48 -1.16
N ASN A 39 1.04 9.49 -1.96
CA ASN A 39 1.45 9.36 -3.35
C ASN A 39 0.30 8.76 -4.17
N GLU A 40 -0.01 9.37 -5.31
CA GLU A 40 -1.09 8.93 -6.20
C GLU A 40 -0.85 7.55 -6.80
N SER A 41 0.40 7.06 -6.81
CA SER A 41 0.73 5.72 -7.30
C SER A 41 0.63 4.62 -6.24
N TRP A 42 0.31 4.95 -4.99
CA TRP A 42 0.20 3.97 -3.91
C TRP A 42 -1.23 3.48 -3.73
N ASP A 43 -1.35 2.17 -3.65
CA ASP A 43 -2.61 1.47 -3.40
C ASP A 43 -2.70 0.96 -1.96
N TYR A 44 -1.56 0.82 -1.27
CA TYR A 44 -1.50 0.21 0.06
C TYR A 44 -0.44 0.83 0.97
N CYS A 45 -0.67 0.73 2.27
CA CYS A 45 0.34 0.96 3.28
C CYS A 45 0.88 -0.37 3.81
N VAL A 46 2.17 -0.40 4.09
CA VAL A 46 2.92 -1.57 4.56
C VAL A 46 3.36 -1.32 6.00
N PHE A 47 3.31 -2.40 6.79
CA PHE A 47 3.85 -2.50 8.14
C PHE A 47 4.69 -3.78 8.25
N ILE A 48 5.99 -3.63 8.52
CA ILE A 48 6.93 -4.72 8.76
C ILE A 48 7.37 -4.62 10.22
N PRO A 49 6.94 -5.55 11.10
CA PRO A 49 7.40 -5.53 12.47
C PRO A 49 8.88 -5.86 12.58
N ASP A 50 9.55 -5.19 13.50
CA ASP A 50 10.92 -5.46 13.92
C ASP A 50 10.98 -5.48 15.47
N SER A 51 12.10 -5.93 16.04
CA SER A 51 12.30 -5.97 17.50
C SER A 51 12.39 -4.58 18.12
N ASP A 52 12.92 -3.61 17.36
CA ASP A 52 13.17 -2.25 17.85
C ASP A 52 12.06 -1.31 17.35
N GLU A 53 11.99 -1.06 16.04
CA GLU A 53 11.00 -0.19 15.42
C GLU A 53 10.49 -0.81 14.12
N ALA A 54 9.17 -0.82 13.94
CA ALA A 54 8.58 -1.31 12.70
C ALA A 54 8.96 -0.42 11.51
N ARG A 55 9.18 -1.06 10.35
CA ARG A 55 9.32 -0.37 9.07
C ARG A 55 7.95 -0.21 8.43
N VAL A 56 7.62 1.01 8.03
CA VAL A 56 6.36 1.42 7.47
C VAL A 56 6.62 2.25 6.21
N PHE A 57 5.79 2.09 5.19
CA PHE A 57 5.87 2.84 3.93
C PHE A 57 4.60 2.62 3.10
N GLY A 58 4.38 3.47 2.09
CA GLY A 58 3.35 3.22 1.07
C GLY A 58 3.90 2.45 -0.12
N VAL A 59 3.04 1.68 -0.78
CA VAL A 59 3.44 0.83 -1.92
C VAL A 59 2.36 0.81 -3.00
N GLY A 60 2.82 0.68 -4.24
CA GLY A 60 2.00 0.55 -5.43
C GLY A 60 2.61 -0.43 -6.45
N PRO A 61 1.96 -0.63 -7.60
CA PRO A 61 2.29 -1.69 -8.56
C PRO A 61 3.64 -1.50 -9.25
N GLU A 62 4.23 -0.30 -9.16
CA GLU A 62 5.57 -0.02 -9.66
C GLU A 62 6.67 -0.53 -8.72
N ALA A 63 6.39 -0.60 -7.41
CA ALA A 63 7.36 -0.94 -6.37
C ALA A 63 7.19 -2.37 -5.83
N ASP A 64 6.03 -2.98 -6.01
CA ASP A 64 5.71 -4.31 -5.47
C ASP A 64 4.73 -5.06 -6.39
N TRP A 65 4.67 -6.38 -6.24
CA TRP A 65 3.72 -7.21 -6.97
C TRP A 65 2.34 -7.18 -6.30
N THR A 66 1.65 -6.04 -6.43
CA THR A 66 0.39 -5.76 -5.72
C THR A 66 -0.71 -6.77 -5.98
N LYS A 67 -0.70 -7.41 -7.15
CA LYS A 67 -1.65 -8.46 -7.53
C LYS A 67 -1.80 -9.58 -6.49
N VAL A 68 -0.76 -9.85 -5.70
CA VAL A 68 -0.81 -10.86 -4.65
C VAL A 68 -1.86 -10.53 -3.57
N TYR A 69 -2.11 -9.25 -3.30
CA TYR A 69 -3.07 -8.80 -2.31
C TYR A 69 -4.29 -8.05 -2.89
N ASP A 70 -4.23 -7.59 -4.15
CA ASP A 70 -5.39 -6.99 -4.85
C ASP A 70 -6.64 -7.89 -4.77
N ASP A 71 -6.47 -9.19 -4.98
CA ASP A 71 -7.57 -10.16 -4.94
C ASP A 71 -8.16 -10.32 -3.52
N ALA A 72 -7.37 -10.09 -2.48
CA ALA A 72 -7.84 -10.17 -1.10
C ALA A 72 -8.67 -8.93 -0.76
N PHE A 73 -8.14 -7.74 -1.06
CA PHE A 73 -8.85 -6.48 -0.81
C PHE A 73 -10.06 -6.28 -1.71
N GLY A 74 -10.01 -6.76 -2.96
CA GLY A 74 -11.11 -6.71 -3.92
C GLY A 74 -12.32 -7.58 -3.58
N LYS A 75 -12.21 -8.46 -2.56
CA LYS A 75 -13.37 -9.18 -1.99
C LYS A 75 -14.17 -8.33 -0.99
N SER A 76 -13.68 -7.15 -0.64
CA SER A 76 -14.39 -6.23 0.25
C SER A 76 -15.57 -5.60 -0.48
N ASP A 77 -16.70 -5.49 0.21
CA ASP A 77 -17.90 -4.76 -0.22
C ASP A 77 -18.40 -3.84 0.92
N LYS A 78 -19.65 -3.39 0.84
CA LYS A 78 -20.22 -2.47 1.84
C LYS A 78 -20.45 -3.12 3.21
N ILE A 79 -20.64 -4.44 3.27
CA ILE A 79 -20.99 -5.17 4.49
C ILE A 79 -19.81 -5.96 5.06
N TYR A 80 -18.79 -6.22 4.25
CA TYR A 80 -17.61 -6.97 4.61
C TYR A 80 -16.36 -6.28 4.06
N GLN A 81 -15.39 -6.00 4.93
CA GLN A 81 -14.14 -5.37 4.52
C GLN A 81 -12.92 -6.12 5.05
N VAL A 82 -11.97 -6.37 4.15
CA VAL A 82 -10.62 -6.83 4.52
C VAL A 82 -9.81 -5.59 4.90
N LEU A 83 -9.49 -5.46 6.19
CA LEU A 83 -8.73 -4.31 6.68
C LEU A 83 -7.22 -4.49 6.54
N SER A 84 -6.74 -5.72 6.68
CA SER A 84 -5.32 -6.02 6.64
C SER A 84 -5.06 -7.45 6.18
N VAL A 85 -3.95 -7.65 5.46
CA VAL A 85 -3.42 -8.94 5.04
C VAL A 85 -1.98 -9.05 5.53
N CYS A 86 -1.67 -10.02 6.38
CA CYS A 86 -0.31 -10.29 6.84
C CYS A 86 0.26 -11.54 6.16
N LEU A 87 1.46 -11.42 5.60
CA LEU A 87 2.13 -12.44 4.81
C LEU A 87 3.50 -12.75 5.42
N LEU A 88 3.86 -14.03 5.43
CA LEU A 88 5.25 -14.46 5.63
C LEU A 88 5.82 -14.84 4.26
N GLU A 89 6.70 -13.98 3.75
CA GLU A 89 7.34 -14.13 2.45
C GLU A 89 8.69 -14.83 2.61
N LYS A 90 8.98 -15.78 1.74
CA LYS A 90 10.28 -16.45 1.64
C LYS A 90 10.97 -15.98 0.36
N TYR A 91 12.14 -15.36 0.52
CA TYR A 91 13.00 -14.98 -0.59
C TYR A 91 14.15 -15.99 -0.69
N ASP A 92 14.30 -16.62 -1.85
CA ASP A 92 15.38 -17.57 -2.12
C ASP A 92 16.33 -16.97 -3.16
N PHE A 93 17.43 -16.41 -2.67
CA PHE A 93 18.48 -15.80 -3.49
C PHE A 93 19.55 -16.81 -3.92
N GLY A 94 19.39 -18.10 -3.62
CA GLY A 94 20.39 -19.14 -3.92
C GLY A 94 20.72 -19.29 -5.40
N GLN A 95 19.84 -18.81 -6.30
CA GLN A 95 20.09 -18.77 -7.74
C GLN A 95 20.96 -17.59 -8.20
N LEU A 96 21.04 -16.52 -7.39
CA LEU A 96 21.81 -15.31 -7.70
C LEU A 96 23.28 -15.43 -7.25
N TYR A 97 23.58 -16.37 -6.34
CA TYR A 97 24.94 -16.61 -5.87
C TYR A 97 25.58 -17.82 -6.57
N PRO A 98 26.71 -17.66 -7.28
CA PRO A 98 27.42 -18.79 -7.86
C PRO A 98 27.89 -19.74 -6.75
N LYS A 99 27.73 -21.05 -7.01
CA LYS A 99 27.99 -22.19 -6.08
C LYS A 99 29.40 -22.25 -5.44
N SER A 100 30.29 -21.31 -5.78
CA SER A 100 31.66 -21.23 -5.31
C SER A 100 31.85 -20.47 -3.99
N ILE A 101 30.82 -19.81 -3.45
CA ILE A 101 30.91 -19.11 -2.17
C ILE A 101 30.43 -20.05 -1.06
N LEU A 102 31.39 -20.57 -0.30
CA LEU A 102 31.20 -21.46 0.85
C LEU A 102 30.29 -20.81 1.91
N ASN A 103 29.34 -21.58 2.45
CA ASN A 103 28.31 -21.27 3.46
C ASN A 103 26.97 -20.68 2.95
N LEU A 104 26.18 -21.53 2.28
CA LEU A 104 24.84 -21.29 1.72
C LEU A 104 23.68 -21.11 2.72
N SER A 105 23.94 -21.13 4.05
CA SER A 105 22.88 -20.95 5.05
C SER A 105 22.28 -19.54 5.08
N GLY A 106 22.84 -18.58 4.35
CA GLY A 106 22.32 -17.20 4.22
C GLY A 106 21.57 -16.89 2.92
N SER A 107 21.26 -17.90 2.09
CA SER A 107 20.63 -17.67 0.77
C SER A 107 19.11 -17.51 0.81
N VAL A 108 18.49 -17.86 1.94
CA VAL A 108 17.05 -17.77 2.15
C VAL A 108 16.76 -16.75 3.23
N GLU A 109 15.96 -15.74 2.88
CA GLU A 109 15.48 -14.71 3.80
C GLU A 109 13.97 -14.80 3.97
N PHE A 110 13.48 -14.37 5.13
CA PHE A 110 12.06 -14.32 5.43
C PHE A 110 11.66 -12.91 5.84
N ILE A 111 10.56 -12.43 5.30
CA ILE A 111 9.97 -11.14 5.69
C ILE A 111 8.53 -11.40 6.10
N PHE A 112 8.19 -11.04 7.34
CA PHE A 112 6.81 -10.94 7.75
C PHE A 112 6.36 -9.49 7.59
N ARG A 113 5.31 -9.25 6.80
CA ARG A 113 4.75 -7.91 6.60
C ARG A 113 3.23 -7.94 6.56
N CYS A 114 2.61 -6.86 7.00
CA CYS A 114 1.19 -6.62 6.88
C CYS A 114 0.94 -5.48 5.90
N ILE A 115 -0.11 -5.63 5.11
CA ILE A 115 -0.55 -4.70 4.08
C ILE A 115 -1.97 -4.25 4.45
N CYS A 116 -2.32 -2.99 4.24
CA CYS A 116 -3.65 -2.44 4.46
C CYS A 116 -3.96 -1.32 3.45
N SER A 117 -5.24 -1.08 3.17
CA SER A 117 -5.69 -0.23 2.05
C SER A 117 -6.54 0.97 2.49
N TYR A 118 -6.20 1.58 3.63
CA TYR A 118 -6.89 2.76 4.16
C TYR A 118 -5.93 3.72 4.84
N ASP A 119 -6.32 4.99 4.96
CA ASP A 119 -5.44 6.04 5.45
C ASP A 119 -4.84 5.70 6.82
N ARG A 120 -3.51 5.85 6.92
CA ARG A 120 -2.74 5.78 8.16
C ARG A 120 -2.84 4.45 8.89
N CYS A 121 -3.28 3.40 8.19
CA CYS A 121 -3.47 2.05 8.76
C CYS A 121 -2.16 1.41 9.27
N ASN A 122 -1.01 1.91 8.85
CA ASN A 122 0.32 1.48 9.30
C ASN A 122 0.91 2.35 10.43
N SER A 123 0.10 3.10 11.18
CA SER A 123 0.54 4.01 12.25
C SER A 123 1.18 3.34 13.48
N ALA A 124 1.03 2.03 13.62
CA ALA A 124 1.55 1.32 14.76
C ALA A 124 3.07 1.20 14.72
N THR A 125 3.70 1.25 15.90
CA THR A 125 5.15 1.05 16.06
C THR A 125 5.53 -0.38 16.44
N THR A 126 4.55 -1.21 16.84
CA THR A 126 4.75 -2.61 17.23
C THR A 126 3.68 -3.50 16.62
N PHE A 127 3.95 -4.79 16.45
CA PHE A 127 2.94 -5.71 15.91
C PHE A 127 1.70 -5.83 16.80
N SER A 128 1.90 -5.82 18.12
CA SER A 128 0.78 -5.89 19.08
C SER A 128 -0.11 -4.64 19.01
N SER A 129 0.47 -3.45 18.81
CA SER A 129 -0.33 -2.23 18.62
C SER A 129 -0.99 -2.19 17.25
N TYR A 130 -0.35 -2.73 16.22
CA TYR A 130 -0.95 -2.88 14.88
C TYR A 130 -2.23 -3.72 14.94
N LEU A 131 -2.17 -4.92 15.51
CA LEU A 131 -3.35 -5.79 15.64
C LEU A 131 -4.47 -5.15 16.48
N LYS A 132 -4.12 -4.35 17.49
CA LYS A 132 -5.11 -3.60 18.28
C LYS A 132 -5.77 -2.49 17.47
N ALA A 133 -5.01 -1.76 16.65
CA ALA A 133 -5.54 -0.71 15.78
C ALA A 133 -6.53 -1.31 14.77
N ILE A 134 -6.14 -2.36 14.04
CA ILE A 134 -7.05 -3.06 13.10
C ILE A 134 -8.35 -3.49 13.78
N LYS A 135 -8.27 -4.01 15.01
CA LYS A 135 -9.45 -4.42 15.78
C LYS A 135 -10.36 -3.24 16.13
N LEU A 136 -9.79 -2.09 16.49
CA LEU A 136 -10.54 -0.88 16.79
C LEU A 136 -11.20 -0.32 15.54
N ASP A 137 -10.46 -0.26 14.42
CA ASP A 137 -10.95 0.23 13.14
C ASP A 137 -12.15 -0.60 12.64
N ASN A 138 -12.08 -1.92 12.82
CA ASN A 138 -13.20 -2.83 12.54
C ASN A 138 -14.45 -2.55 13.39
N ALA A 139 -14.27 -2.11 14.64
CA ALA A 139 -15.40 -1.80 15.52
C ALA A 139 -16.03 -0.44 15.17
N SER A 140 -15.24 0.55 14.74
CA SER A 140 -15.74 1.85 14.30
C SER A 140 -16.43 1.80 12.95
N SER A 141 -15.98 0.96 12.01
CA SER A 141 -16.64 0.80 10.71
C SER A 141 -18.04 0.17 10.82
N SER A 142 -18.35 -0.46 11.96
CA SER A 142 -19.66 -1.08 12.25
C SER A 142 -20.69 -0.10 12.84
N ALA A 143 -20.31 1.16 13.10
CA ALA A 143 -21.12 2.13 13.85
C ALA A 143 -21.66 3.29 12.98
N GLU A 144 -21.40 3.27 11.67
CA GLU A 144 -21.81 4.32 10.72
C GLU A 144 -23.03 3.94 9.85
N ASP A 145 -23.75 2.87 10.19
CA ASP A 145 -25.05 2.49 9.59
C ASP A 145 -26.25 2.83 10.51
#